data_AF-A0A3A4SXX2-F1
#
_entry.id   AF-A0A3A4SXX2-F1
#
_cell.length_a   1.000
_cell.length_b   1.000
_cell.length_c   1.000
_cell.angle_alpha   90.00
_cell.angle_beta   90.00
_cell.angle_gamma   90.00
#
_symmetry.space_group_name_H-M   'P 1'
#
loop_
_entity.id
_entity.type
_entity.pdbx_description
1 polymer ?
#
loop_
_entity_poly.entity_id
_entity_poly.type
_entity_poly.pdbx_seq_one_letter_code
_entity_poly.pdbx_strand_id
1 'polypeptide(L)'
;MKKAKIDSQKAFELIYELFKAKPWLNSAGVLTSDDHHFEDEALAFLLTLERADGWGMCSEPACRVANSLLLDFIAKLHGPLSQETWFVPDSLPPWRQAAKIICAEIHKSHPHLSKPN
;
A
#
# COMPACT_ATOMS: atom_id res chain seq x y z
N MET A 1 -6.05 -16.37 -16.20
CA MET A 1 -6.50 -16.03 -14.82
C MET A 1 -7.61 -15.00 -14.93
N LYS A 2 -8.71 -15.19 -14.19
CA LYS A 2 -9.78 -14.19 -14.12
C LYS A 2 -9.30 -13.00 -13.27
N LYS A 3 -9.77 -11.80 -13.61
CA LYS A 3 -9.50 -10.58 -12.85
C LYS A 3 -10.83 -10.06 -12.32
N ALA A 4 -10.84 -9.66 -11.05
CA ALA A 4 -11.94 -8.92 -10.46
C ALA A 4 -11.73 -7.42 -10.73
N LYS A 5 -12.81 -6.73 -11.09
CA LYS A 5 -12.86 -5.27 -11.07
C LYS A 5 -13.16 -4.84 -9.64
N ILE A 6 -12.28 -4.03 -9.07
CA ILE A 6 -12.36 -3.51 -7.70
C ILE A 6 -12.59 -2.01 -7.80
N ASP A 7 -13.65 -1.51 -7.18
CA ASP A 7 -13.91 -0.08 -7.03
C ASP A 7 -13.28 0.47 -5.73
N SER A 8 -13.40 1.77 -5.51
CA SER A 8 -12.87 2.46 -4.33
C SER A 8 -13.41 1.91 -3.00
N GLN A 9 -14.71 1.60 -2.93
CA GLN A 9 -15.33 1.03 -1.75
C GLN A 9 -14.77 -0.37 -1.46
N LYS A 10 -14.65 -1.22 -2.48
CA LYS A 10 -14.08 -2.55 -2.30
C LYS A 10 -12.59 -2.48 -1.98
N ALA A 11 -11.85 -1.55 -2.58
CA ALA A 11 -10.45 -1.30 -2.26
C ALA A 11 -10.30 -0.95 -0.77
N PHE A 12 -11.17 -0.09 -0.22
CA PHE A 12 -11.18 0.23 1.20
C PHE A 12 -11.33 -1.03 2.06
N GLU A 13 -12.33 -1.86 1.79
CA GLU A 13 -12.52 -3.14 2.51
C GLU A 13 -11.29 -4.04 2.45
N LEU A 14 -10.66 -4.16 1.27
CA LEU A 14 -9.46 -4.98 1.10
C LEU A 14 -8.27 -4.45 1.92
N ILE A 15 -8.14 -3.13 2.07
CA ILE A 15 -7.09 -2.52 2.90
C ILE A 15 -7.30 -2.86 4.39
N TYR A 16 -8.54 -2.96 4.87
CA TYR A 16 -8.79 -3.47 6.22
C TYR A 16 -8.37 -4.94 6.36
N GLU A 17 -8.65 -5.78 5.35
CA GLU A 17 -8.18 -7.17 5.35
C GLU A 17 -6.65 -7.26 5.34
N LEU A 18 -5.96 -6.30 4.70
CA LEU A 18 -4.51 -6.16 4.79
C LEU A 18 -4.04 -5.86 6.21
N PHE A 19 -4.65 -4.90 6.92
CA PHE A 19 -4.28 -4.61 8.31
C PHE A 19 -4.57 -5.77 9.26
N LYS A 20 -5.66 -6.53 9.03
CA LYS A 20 -5.95 -7.75 9.81
C LYS A 20 -4.88 -8.82 9.57
N ALA A 21 -4.46 -9.01 8.32
CA ALA A 21 -3.46 -9.99 7.95
C ALA A 21 -2.04 -9.57 8.37
N LYS A 22 -1.76 -8.27 8.45
CA LYS A 22 -0.45 -7.70 8.81
C LYS A 22 -0.59 -6.61 9.90
N PRO A 23 -0.94 -6.99 11.15
CA PRO A 23 -1.22 -6.01 12.22
C PRO A 23 -0.05 -5.08 12.55
N TRP A 24 1.19 -5.56 12.31
CA TRP A 24 2.41 -4.79 12.51
C TRP A 24 2.51 -3.54 11.62
N LEU A 25 1.72 -3.44 10.53
CA LEU A 25 1.67 -2.22 9.72
C LEU A 25 1.22 -1.01 10.54
N ASN A 26 0.46 -1.22 11.61
CA ASN A 26 -0.04 -0.15 12.50
C ASN A 26 0.86 0.10 13.72
N SER A 27 2.04 -0.53 13.80
CA SER A 27 2.93 -0.42 14.95
C SER A 27 4.12 0.53 14.74
N ALA A 28 4.15 1.29 13.65
CA ALA A 28 5.29 2.11 13.26
C ALA A 28 5.54 3.35 14.15
N GLY A 29 4.54 3.78 14.94
CA GLY A 29 4.61 5.00 15.74
C GLY A 29 4.10 6.24 14.99
N VAL A 30 4.41 7.43 15.50
CA VAL A 30 3.87 8.71 15.03
C VAL A 30 4.86 9.39 14.09
N LEU A 31 4.42 9.74 12.88
CA LEU A 31 5.21 10.48 11.88
C LEU A 31 5.76 11.79 12.48
N THR A 32 7.05 12.02 12.29
CA THR A 32 7.77 13.22 12.72
C THR A 32 8.14 14.10 11.52
N SER A 33 8.51 15.35 11.78
CA SER A 33 8.92 16.29 10.73
C SER A 33 10.14 15.81 9.95
N ASP A 34 11.00 14.99 10.53
CA ASP A 34 12.27 14.60 9.91
C ASP A 34 12.12 13.36 8.99
N ASP A 35 10.99 12.65 9.09
CA ASP A 35 10.74 11.38 8.41
C ASP A 35 10.55 11.54 6.89
N HIS A 36 10.28 12.74 6.38
CA HIS A 36 9.98 12.98 4.96
C HIS A 36 11.12 12.56 4.00
N HIS A 37 12.37 12.53 4.48
CA HIS A 37 13.51 12.07 3.69
C HIS A 37 13.51 10.56 3.41
N PHE A 38 12.61 9.79 4.05
CA PHE A 38 12.56 8.34 3.98
C PHE A 38 11.42 7.81 3.09
N GLU A 39 10.80 8.67 2.28
CA GLU A 39 9.70 8.29 1.38
C GLU A 39 10.12 7.22 0.38
N ASP A 40 11.29 7.33 -0.26
CA ASP A 40 11.77 6.33 -1.23
C ASP A 40 11.93 4.94 -0.59
N GLU A 41 12.44 4.87 0.64
CA GLU A 41 12.57 3.61 1.38
C GLU A 41 11.19 3.03 1.73
N ALA A 42 10.25 3.88 2.17
CA ALA A 42 8.89 3.49 2.48
C ALA A 42 8.16 2.96 1.24
N LEU A 43 8.30 3.62 0.09
CA LEU A 43 7.72 3.18 -1.18
C LEU A 43 8.32 1.84 -1.62
N ALA A 44 9.65 1.68 -1.54
CA ALA A 44 10.33 0.43 -1.84
C ALA A 44 9.84 -0.71 -0.94
N PHE A 45 9.63 -0.44 0.35
CA PHE A 45 9.03 -1.39 1.27
C PHE A 45 7.60 -1.77 0.86
N LEU A 46 6.73 -0.79 0.59
CA LEU A 46 5.33 -1.04 0.20
C LEU A 46 5.20 -1.87 -1.09
N LEU A 47 6.15 -1.75 -2.02
CA LEU A 47 6.21 -2.58 -3.23
C LEU A 47 6.51 -4.06 -2.93
N THR A 48 7.08 -4.37 -1.76
CA THR A 48 7.38 -5.74 -1.30
C THR A 48 6.26 -6.34 -0.46
N LEU A 49 5.21 -5.57 -0.16
CA LEU A 49 4.22 -5.87 0.88
C LEU A 49 3.46 -7.19 0.67
N GLU A 50 3.30 -7.63 -0.57
CA GLU A 50 2.69 -8.93 -0.90
C GLU A 50 3.44 -10.11 -0.26
N ARG A 51 4.75 -9.96 -0.01
CA ARG A 51 5.65 -11.00 0.49
C ARG A 51 6.22 -10.72 1.88
N ALA A 52 6.05 -9.50 2.39
CA ALA A 52 6.64 -9.08 3.67
C ALA A 52 5.91 -9.70 4.86
N ASP A 53 6.62 -10.35 5.78
CA ASP A 53 6.05 -10.89 7.03
C ASP A 53 6.26 -9.94 8.23
N GLY A 54 6.95 -8.83 8.01
CA GLY A 54 7.24 -7.75 8.97
C GLY A 54 7.89 -6.56 8.27
N TRP A 55 8.36 -5.58 9.04
CA TRP A 55 9.11 -4.42 8.53
C TRP A 55 10.48 -4.80 7.92
N GLY A 56 11.06 -5.93 8.34
CA GLY A 56 12.32 -6.43 7.81
C GLY A 56 13.47 -5.46 8.08
N MET A 57 14.13 -4.99 7.00
CA MET A 57 15.23 -4.02 7.06
C MET A 57 14.76 -2.57 6.89
N CYS A 58 13.45 -2.32 6.79
CA CYS A 58 12.89 -0.98 6.68
C CYS A 58 13.22 -0.19 7.95
N SER A 59 13.84 0.97 7.80
CA SER A 59 14.16 1.87 8.90
C SER A 59 12.89 2.33 9.63
N GLU A 60 13.00 2.60 10.93
CA GLU A 60 11.86 3.11 11.71
C GLU A 60 11.17 4.36 11.11
N PRO A 61 11.90 5.40 10.62
CA PRO A 61 11.27 6.53 9.95
C PRO A 61 10.55 6.11 8.66
N ALA A 62 11.13 5.22 7.84
CA ALA A 62 10.47 4.70 6.65
C ALA A 62 9.22 3.87 6.99
N CYS A 63 9.23 3.11 8.09
CA CYS A 63 8.04 2.40 8.58
C CYS A 63 6.89 3.38 8.91
N ARG A 64 7.21 4.52 9.55
CA ARG A 64 6.23 5.57 9.87
C ARG A 64 5.67 6.21 8.60
N VAL A 65 6.54 6.54 7.66
CA VAL A 65 6.11 7.07 6.36
C VAL A 65 5.23 6.07 5.62
N ALA A 66 5.61 4.79 5.56
CA ALA A 66 4.80 3.74 4.93
C ALA A 66 3.41 3.63 5.59
N ASN A 67 3.32 3.68 6.92
CA ASN A 67 2.04 3.71 7.61
C ASN A 67 1.21 4.96 7.24
N SER A 68 1.81 6.15 7.26
CA SER A 68 1.12 7.39 6.86
C SER A 68 0.65 7.37 5.41
N LEU A 69 1.44 6.83 4.48
CA LEU A 69 1.05 6.66 3.07
C LEU A 69 -0.15 5.72 2.92
N LEU A 70 -0.21 4.64 3.70
CA LEU A 70 -1.38 3.75 3.71
C LEU A 70 -2.64 4.46 4.24
N LEU A 71 -2.52 5.27 5.29
CA LEU A 71 -3.64 6.05 5.83
C LEU A 71 -4.10 7.14 4.85
N ASP A 72 -3.17 7.82 4.20
CA ASP A 72 -3.46 8.80 3.14
C ASP A 72 -4.14 8.12 1.94
N PHE A 73 -3.69 6.92 1.54
CA PHE A 73 -4.35 6.14 0.50
C PHE A 73 -5.81 5.85 0.85
N ILE A 74 -6.09 5.41 2.08
CA ILE A 74 -7.45 5.18 2.57
C ILE A 74 -8.31 6.45 2.53
N ALA A 75 -7.75 7.59 2.92
CA ALA A 75 -8.44 8.87 2.83
C ALA A 75 -8.75 9.22 1.36
N LYS A 76 -7.78 9.01 0.46
CA LYS A 76 -7.92 9.27 -0.98
C LYS A 76 -9.01 8.43 -1.65
N LEU A 77 -9.25 7.20 -1.17
CA LEU A 77 -10.36 6.35 -1.67
C LEU A 77 -11.73 7.01 -1.51
N HIS A 78 -11.92 7.88 -0.52
CA HIS A 78 -13.17 8.63 -0.33
C HIS A 78 -13.20 10.00 -1.04
N GLY A 79 -12.08 10.40 -1.66
CA GLY A 79 -11.97 11.69 -2.35
C GLY A 79 -11.47 11.51 -3.78
N PRO A 80 -10.21 11.87 -4.07
CA PRO A 80 -9.67 11.88 -5.44
C PRO A 80 -9.68 10.51 -6.13
N LEU A 81 -9.68 9.39 -5.39
CA LEU A 81 -9.74 8.04 -5.95
C LEU A 81 -11.13 7.40 -5.86
N SER A 82 -12.17 8.15 -5.52
CA SER A 82 -13.53 7.61 -5.33
C SER A 82 -14.13 6.95 -6.58
N GLN A 83 -13.71 7.36 -7.77
CA GLN A 83 -14.15 6.80 -9.05
C GLN A 83 -13.11 5.85 -9.69
N GLU A 84 -11.99 5.63 -9.01
CA GLU A 84 -10.91 4.79 -9.53
C GLU A 84 -11.30 3.31 -9.47
N THR A 85 -10.79 2.52 -10.42
CA THR A 85 -11.05 1.08 -10.45
C THR A 85 -9.79 0.31 -10.81
N TRP A 86 -9.57 -0.81 -10.13
CA TRP A 86 -8.42 -1.68 -10.32
C TRP A 86 -8.83 -3.05 -10.83
N PHE A 87 -7.94 -3.69 -11.58
CA PHE A 87 -8.12 -5.06 -12.04
C PHE A 87 -7.08 -5.97 -11.41
N VAL A 88 -7.49 -6.74 -10.40
CA VAL A 88 -6.61 -7.66 -9.66
C VAL A 88 -7.03 -9.12 -9.89
N PRO A 89 -6.10 -10.09 -9.86
CA PRO A 89 -6.46 -11.49 -9.95
C PRO A 89 -7.41 -11.91 -8.81
N ASP A 90 -8.54 -12.53 -9.17
CA ASP A 90 -9.57 -12.97 -8.21
C ASP A 90 -9.11 -14.17 -7.35
N SER A 91 -8.15 -14.95 -7.86
CA SER A 91 -7.53 -16.08 -7.17
C SER A 91 -6.69 -15.70 -5.93
N LEU A 92 -6.37 -14.41 -5.75
CA LEU A 92 -5.55 -13.95 -4.64
C LEU A 92 -6.40 -13.78 -3.37
N PRO A 93 -5.86 -14.08 -2.18
CA PRO A 93 -6.54 -13.75 -0.94
C PRO A 93 -6.75 -12.22 -0.83
N PRO A 94 -7.80 -11.75 -0.13
CA PRO A 94 -8.17 -10.33 -0.05
C PRO A 94 -7.00 -9.38 0.27
N TRP A 95 -6.18 -9.72 1.27
CA TRP A 95 -5.04 -8.89 1.65
C TRP A 95 -3.97 -8.76 0.54
N ARG A 96 -3.79 -9.79 -0.30
CA ARG A 96 -2.88 -9.71 -1.46
C ARG A 96 -3.48 -8.88 -2.59
N GLN A 97 -4.80 -8.90 -2.75
CA GLN A 97 -5.48 -8.00 -3.69
C GLN A 97 -5.25 -6.53 -3.28
N ALA A 98 -5.36 -6.21 -1.99
CA ALA A 98 -5.00 -4.90 -1.45
C ALA A 98 -3.53 -4.52 -1.74
N ALA A 99 -2.57 -5.42 -1.48
CA ALA A 99 -1.16 -5.17 -1.78
C ALA A 99 -0.93 -4.87 -3.28
N LYS A 100 -1.64 -5.57 -4.19
CA LYS A 100 -1.58 -5.28 -5.63
C LYS A 100 -2.14 -3.90 -6.00
N ILE A 101 -3.22 -3.48 -5.35
CA ILE A 101 -3.81 -2.14 -5.56
C ILE A 101 -2.82 -1.06 -5.12
N ILE A 102 -2.24 -1.20 -3.93
CA ILE A 102 -1.20 -0.27 -3.43
C ILE A 102 -0.03 -0.19 -4.41
N CYS A 103 0.48 -1.34 -4.86
CA CYS A 103 1.58 -1.36 -5.85
C CYS A 103 1.19 -0.64 -7.16
N ALA A 104 -0.03 -0.86 -7.66
CA ALA A 104 -0.50 -0.20 -8.87
C ALA A 104 -0.55 1.34 -8.71
N GLU A 105 -1.00 1.82 -7.56
CA GLU A 105 -1.08 3.26 -7.27
C GLU A 105 0.29 3.90 -7.01
N ILE A 106 1.21 3.17 -6.37
CA ILE A 106 2.60 3.60 -6.26
C ILE A 106 3.22 3.74 -7.65
N HIS A 107 3.06 2.74 -8.53
CA HIS A 107 3.59 2.79 -9.90
C HIS A 107 2.97 3.91 -10.74
N LYS A 108 1.68 4.19 -10.56
CA LYS A 108 0.98 5.30 -11.22
C LYS A 108 1.50 6.66 -10.76
N SER A 109 1.74 6.83 -9.46
CA SER A 109 2.21 8.09 -8.86
C SER A 109 3.72 8.29 -9.02
N HIS A 110 4.48 7.20 -9.09
CA HIS A 110 5.94 7.17 -9.21
C HIS A 110 6.37 6.29 -10.41
N PRO A 111 6.19 6.77 -11.66
CA PRO A 111 6.50 5.96 -12.85
C PRO A 111 7.95 5.49 -12.95
N HIS A 112 8.89 6.22 -12.34
CA HIS A 112 10.31 5.86 -12.31
C HIS A 112 10.59 4.57 -11.54
N LEU A 113 9.70 4.15 -10.62
CA LEU A 113 9.78 2.88 -9.89
C LEU A 113 9.23 1.69 -10.69
N SER A 114 8.53 1.93 -11.80
CA SER A 114 7.89 0.87 -12.61
C SER A 114 8.84 0.13 -13.54
N LYS A 115 10.09 0.59 -13.69
CA LYS A 115 11.07 -0.03 -14.59
C LYS A 115 12.05 -0.90 -13.81
N PRO A 116 12.14 -2.21 -14.10
CA PRO A 116 13.35 -2.95 -13.78
C PRO A 116 14.48 -2.43 -14.67
N ASN A 117 15.64 -2.16 -14.08
CA ASN A 117 16.90 -2.24 -14.83
C ASN A 117 17.16 -3.71 -15.18
#